data_AF-A0A8J1ZUX9-F1
#
_entry.id   AF-A0A8J1ZUX9-F1
#
_cell.length_a   1.000
_cell.length_b   1.000
_cell.length_c   1.000
_cell.angle_alpha   90.00
_cell.angle_beta   90.00
_cell.angle_gamma   90.00
#
_symmetry.space_group_name_H-M   'P 1'
#
loop_
_entity.id
_entity.type
_entity.pdbx_description
1 polymer ?
#
loop_
_entity_poly.entity_id
_entity_poly.type
_entity_poly.pdbx_seq_one_letter_code
_entity_poly.pdbx_strand_id
1 'polypeptide(L)'
;MPSVKQNPNGGRPLITIEPDGNHTATLFFFHGLGDSSLGWKEPLEQIAQQTPGLKIIAPTAPTIPVTISGGAKQTAWCDLAAASFNPMDVLTMLQKRPPMVESSWVEVLRLVTTELTEHPNVPLGRILFGGFSLGAHIAAWTALQLPQKCAGVLLMSGIILGVPSLCLNKTVCEDLPVLHCHGTADMVVPFMGAQMVCQQLKEGGVSKYELKSYEGMAHTASPEELADVIAFVKNCMTASAATPGSGQAPTLTICSNGLEIPNGTSVVITSLKSKPHLNGKIGIITGFTPRKARYTVLIEEESLMLAPASFRIESVALEDGGSAALSADGESFVEVSTGAPLSSDKRFKTGAIVRLKGLKAGAPWNGSVARLEAWNESTGRYTLDLGNNAQLQIKAENFTL
;
A
#
# COMPACT_ATOMS: atom_id res chain seq x y z
N MET A 1 8.61 27.63 9.92
CA MET A 1 7.24 27.48 9.34
C MET A 1 7.30 26.37 8.31
N PRO A 2 6.61 25.24 8.53
CA PRO A 2 6.55 24.14 7.57
C PRO A 2 5.98 24.61 6.22
N SER A 3 6.58 24.17 5.10
CA SER A 3 6.07 24.50 3.77
C SER A 3 5.18 23.38 3.23
N VAL A 4 4.01 23.72 2.68
CA VAL A 4 3.08 22.77 2.06
C VAL A 4 3.32 22.71 0.56
N LYS A 5 3.68 21.52 0.05
CA LYS A 5 3.78 21.25 -1.39
C LYS A 5 2.63 20.37 -1.85
N GLN A 6 2.04 20.73 -3.00
CA GLN A 6 1.12 19.87 -3.75
C GLN A 6 1.89 19.21 -4.92
N ASN A 7 1.43 18.04 -5.35
CA ASN A 7 2.11 17.21 -6.34
C ASN A 7 2.45 17.99 -7.65
N PRO A 8 3.73 18.03 -8.08
CA PRO A 8 4.13 18.76 -9.28
C PRO A 8 3.70 18.10 -10.61
N ASN A 9 3.31 16.82 -10.61
CA ASN A 9 3.18 16.02 -11.84
C ASN A 9 1.73 15.58 -12.20
N GLY A 10 0.69 16.30 -11.77
CA GLY A 10 -0.69 16.07 -12.21
C GLY A 10 -1.34 14.74 -11.74
N GLY A 11 -0.76 14.10 -10.71
CA GLY A 11 -1.33 12.92 -10.05
C GLY A 11 -2.43 13.27 -9.03
N ARG A 12 -2.93 12.26 -8.30
CA ARG A 12 -3.86 12.49 -7.20
C ARG A 12 -3.27 13.49 -6.19
N PRO A 13 -4.11 14.32 -5.54
CA PRO A 13 -3.63 15.27 -4.57
C PRO A 13 -2.80 14.57 -3.49
N LEU A 14 -1.67 15.18 -3.17
CA LEU A 14 -0.72 14.73 -2.16
C LEU A 14 -0.27 16.00 -1.46
N ILE A 15 -0.37 16.02 -0.14
CA ILE A 15 0.18 17.07 0.69
C ILE A 15 1.51 16.57 1.25
N THR A 16 2.55 17.36 1.07
CA THR A 16 3.80 17.21 1.81
C THR A 16 4.01 18.43 2.68
N ILE A 17 4.15 18.22 3.98
CA ILE A 17 4.54 19.24 4.94
C ILE A 17 6.02 19.00 5.26
N GLU A 18 6.87 19.91 4.79
CA GLU A 18 8.31 19.81 5.04
C GLU A 18 8.65 20.11 6.50
N PRO A 19 9.65 19.44 7.08
CA PRO A 19 10.01 19.63 8.48
C PRO A 19 10.54 21.05 8.73
N ASP A 20 10.31 21.57 9.94
CA ASP A 20 11.05 22.72 10.45
C ASP A 20 12.43 22.25 10.94
N GLY A 21 13.50 22.67 10.25
CA GLY A 21 14.87 22.22 10.51
C GLY A 21 15.24 20.91 9.81
N ASN A 22 16.11 20.12 10.44
CA ASN A 22 16.60 18.87 9.86
C ASN A 22 15.50 17.80 9.81
N HIS A 23 15.34 17.15 8.67
CA HIS A 23 14.46 16.01 8.52
C HIS A 23 14.99 14.81 9.32
N THR A 24 14.25 14.41 10.35
CA THR A 24 14.64 13.33 11.28
C THR A 24 13.62 12.20 11.40
N ALA A 25 12.38 12.45 10.98
CA ALA A 25 11.31 11.45 10.94
C ALA A 25 10.29 11.80 9.85
N THR A 26 9.55 10.78 9.39
CA THR A 26 8.44 10.96 8.43
C THR A 26 7.17 10.34 8.96
N LEU A 27 6.06 11.06 8.93
CA LEU A 27 4.72 10.53 9.16
C LEU A 27 3.99 10.39 7.81
N PHE A 28 3.64 9.17 7.44
CA PHE A 28 2.63 8.94 6.40
C PHE A 28 1.25 9.00 7.01
N PHE A 29 0.40 9.93 6.58
CA PHE A 29 -0.94 10.10 7.11
C PHE A 29 -2.03 9.84 6.06
N PHE A 30 -3.01 9.00 6.38
CA PHE A 30 -4.08 8.62 5.46
C PHE A 30 -5.45 9.10 5.95
N HIS A 31 -6.25 9.70 5.06
CA HIS A 31 -7.57 10.22 5.37
C HIS A 31 -8.68 9.14 5.34
N GLY A 32 -9.87 9.46 5.84
CA GLY A 32 -11.03 8.56 5.85
C GLY A 32 -11.78 8.46 4.52
N LEU A 33 -12.80 7.59 4.46
CA LEU A 33 -13.68 7.43 3.30
C LEU A 33 -14.31 8.78 2.88
N GLY A 34 -14.25 9.09 1.59
CA GLY A 34 -14.88 10.28 1.00
C GLY A 34 -14.15 11.60 1.24
N ASP A 35 -13.05 11.58 2.01
CA ASP A 35 -12.24 12.76 2.31
C ASP A 35 -11.03 12.89 1.35
N SER A 36 -10.08 13.76 1.65
CA SER A 36 -8.84 13.95 0.90
C SER A 36 -7.70 14.38 1.82
N SER A 37 -6.48 14.40 1.28
CA SER A 37 -5.33 15.00 1.97
C SER A 37 -5.60 16.45 2.41
N LEU A 38 -6.31 17.25 1.60
CA LEU A 38 -6.65 18.64 1.92
C LEU A 38 -7.57 18.79 3.13
N GLY A 39 -8.48 17.85 3.35
CA GLY A 39 -9.35 17.86 4.54
C GLY A 39 -8.57 17.74 5.86
N TRP A 40 -7.38 17.14 5.80
CA TRP A 40 -6.50 16.95 6.95
C TRP A 40 -5.36 17.97 7.04
N LYS A 41 -5.31 18.95 6.13
CA LYS A 41 -4.20 19.93 6.08
C LYS A 41 -4.00 20.64 7.41
N GLU A 42 -5.06 21.21 7.98
CA GLU A 42 -4.95 22.02 9.22
C GLU A 42 -4.53 21.18 10.44
N PRO A 43 -5.14 20.03 10.76
CA PRO A 43 -4.65 19.16 11.84
C PRO A 43 -3.19 18.72 11.63
N LEU A 44 -2.79 18.39 10.40
CA LEU A 44 -1.42 17.96 10.11
C LEU A 44 -0.41 19.11 10.23
N GLU A 45 -0.77 20.33 9.85
CA GLU A 45 0.05 21.52 10.09
C GLU A 45 0.24 21.77 11.60
N GLN A 46 -0.80 21.58 12.41
CA GLN A 46 -0.69 21.70 13.87
C GLN A 46 0.25 20.65 14.46
N ILE A 47 0.19 19.40 13.97
CA ILE A 47 1.14 18.36 14.37
C ILE A 47 2.57 18.75 13.99
N ALA A 48 2.80 19.12 12.72
CA ALA A 48 4.12 19.48 12.21
C ALA A 48 4.74 20.68 12.96
N GLN A 49 3.95 21.72 13.26
CA GLN A 49 4.40 22.89 14.02
C GLN A 49 4.92 22.53 15.42
N GLN A 50 4.35 21.49 16.02
CA GLN A 50 4.76 21.04 17.34
C GLN A 50 5.80 19.91 17.32
N THR A 51 6.20 19.42 16.15
CA THR A 51 7.14 18.30 16.00
C THR A 51 8.30 18.67 15.07
N PRO A 52 9.26 19.51 15.54
CA PRO A 52 10.40 19.91 14.74
C PRO A 52 11.15 18.70 14.16
N GLY A 53 11.50 18.78 12.88
CA GLY A 53 12.14 17.68 12.15
C GLY A 53 11.21 16.58 11.62
N LEU A 54 9.90 16.65 11.87
CA LEU A 54 8.91 15.75 11.27
C LEU A 54 8.49 16.24 9.88
N LYS A 55 8.70 15.39 8.88
CA LYS A 55 8.05 15.52 7.56
C LYS A 55 6.72 14.79 7.59
N ILE A 56 5.67 15.36 6.99
CA ILE A 56 4.38 14.68 6.85
C ILE A 56 4.06 14.49 5.37
N ILE A 57 3.72 13.27 4.97
CA ILE A 57 3.29 12.92 3.62
C ILE A 57 1.87 12.37 3.71
N ALA A 58 0.91 13.10 3.14
CA ALA A 58 -0.51 12.75 3.17
C ALA A 58 -1.06 12.60 1.73
N PRO A 59 -1.16 11.37 1.20
CA PRO A 59 -1.76 11.12 -0.11
C PRO A 59 -3.29 11.13 -0.04
N THR A 60 -3.93 11.52 -1.15
CA THR A 60 -5.36 11.27 -1.38
C THR A 60 -5.57 9.90 -2.01
N ALA A 61 -6.48 9.11 -1.43
CA ALA A 61 -6.89 7.79 -1.88
C ALA A 61 -7.44 7.80 -3.33
N PRO A 62 -7.40 6.66 -4.04
CA PRO A 62 -8.08 6.52 -5.33
C PRO A 62 -9.60 6.71 -5.20
N THR A 63 -10.24 7.17 -6.27
CA THR A 63 -11.69 7.20 -6.37
C THR A 63 -12.20 5.86 -6.88
N ILE A 64 -12.87 5.10 -6.02
CA ILE A 64 -13.38 3.75 -6.32
C ILE A 64 -14.88 3.67 -6.02
N PRO A 65 -15.63 2.74 -6.64
CA PRO A 65 -16.99 2.43 -6.19
C PRO A 65 -16.94 1.81 -4.78
N VAL A 66 -17.86 2.23 -3.90
CA VAL A 66 -17.90 1.78 -2.50
C VAL A 66 -19.22 1.07 -2.20
N THR A 67 -19.15 -0.20 -1.81
CA THR A 67 -20.31 -1.10 -1.65
C THR A 67 -21.27 -0.62 -0.57
N ILE A 68 -20.79 -0.26 0.62
CA ILE A 68 -21.62 0.26 1.72
C ILE A 68 -22.35 1.57 1.34
N SER A 69 -21.84 2.30 0.35
CA SER A 69 -22.42 3.53 -0.21
C SER A 69 -23.28 3.27 -1.46
N GLY A 70 -23.75 2.03 -1.67
CA GLY A 70 -24.56 1.66 -2.83
C GLY A 70 -23.82 1.73 -4.17
N GLY A 71 -22.50 1.59 -4.17
CA GLY A 71 -21.66 1.67 -5.37
C GLY A 71 -21.30 3.10 -5.78
N ALA A 72 -21.64 4.10 -4.97
CA ALA A 72 -21.21 5.49 -5.19
C ALA A 72 -19.68 5.58 -5.25
N LYS A 73 -19.17 6.44 -6.15
CA LYS A 73 -17.73 6.66 -6.30
C LYS A 73 -17.24 7.67 -5.28
N GLN A 74 -16.29 7.26 -4.45
CA GLN A 74 -15.71 8.08 -3.38
C GLN A 74 -14.22 7.79 -3.28
N THR A 75 -13.47 8.69 -2.66
CA THR A 75 -12.07 8.44 -2.30
C THR A 75 -12.00 7.39 -1.20
N ALA A 76 -11.39 6.24 -1.47
CA ALA A 76 -11.31 5.14 -0.50
C ALA A 76 -10.06 4.27 -0.72
N TRP A 77 -9.46 3.80 0.38
CA TRP A 77 -8.26 2.96 0.35
C TRP A 77 -8.57 1.50 0.01
N CYS A 78 -9.79 1.06 0.31
CA CYS A 78 -10.30 -0.26 -0.03
C CYS A 78 -11.82 -0.18 -0.07
N ASP A 79 -12.47 -1.18 -0.64
CA ASP A 79 -13.92 -1.26 -0.59
C ASP A 79 -14.39 -1.68 0.82
N LEU A 80 -15.56 -1.18 1.20
CA LEU A 80 -16.27 -1.55 2.44
C LEU A 80 -17.44 -2.43 2.06
N ALA A 81 -17.19 -3.74 2.00
CA ALA A 81 -18.17 -4.76 1.61
C ALA A 81 -19.13 -5.12 2.76
N ALA A 82 -19.87 -4.12 3.26
CA ALA A 82 -20.94 -4.25 4.23
C ALA A 82 -22.28 -3.80 3.64
N ALA A 83 -23.39 -4.31 4.19
CA ALA A 83 -24.73 -4.00 3.70
C ALA A 83 -25.17 -2.56 4.02
N SER A 84 -24.76 -2.04 5.17
CA SER A 84 -25.07 -0.68 5.61
C SER A 84 -24.07 -0.16 6.64
N PHE A 85 -24.16 1.13 6.97
CA PHE A 85 -23.43 1.75 8.08
C PHE A 85 -24.01 1.39 9.46
N ASN A 86 -24.92 0.41 9.55
CA ASN A 86 -25.34 -0.11 10.84
C ASN A 86 -24.11 -0.63 11.61
N PRO A 87 -23.94 -0.28 12.90
CA PRO A 87 -22.86 -0.77 13.74
C PRO A 87 -22.57 -2.26 13.60
N MET A 88 -23.60 -3.11 13.58
CA MET A 88 -23.42 -4.56 13.49
C MET A 88 -22.86 -5.01 12.14
N ASP A 89 -23.32 -4.41 11.03
CA ASP A 89 -22.81 -4.69 9.69
C ASP A 89 -21.33 -4.30 9.58
N VAL A 90 -20.96 -3.14 10.15
CA VAL A 90 -19.57 -2.67 10.18
C VAL A 90 -18.66 -3.64 10.94
N LEU A 91 -19.11 -4.15 12.09
CA LEU A 91 -18.34 -5.11 12.89
C LEU A 91 -18.09 -6.44 12.16
N THR A 92 -18.97 -6.85 11.22
CA THR A 92 -18.73 -8.08 10.43
C THR A 92 -17.49 -7.99 9.54
N MET A 93 -17.08 -6.78 9.15
CA MET A 93 -15.91 -6.56 8.29
C MET A 93 -14.57 -6.81 9.01
N LEU A 94 -14.55 -6.85 10.35
CA LEU A 94 -13.32 -7.10 11.13
C LEU A 94 -12.68 -8.47 10.82
N GLN A 95 -13.49 -9.44 10.41
CA GLN A 95 -13.04 -10.80 10.15
C GLN A 95 -12.64 -11.04 8.69
N LYS A 96 -13.08 -10.19 7.78
CA LYS A 96 -12.89 -10.39 6.33
C LYS A 96 -11.87 -9.41 5.79
N ARG A 97 -10.95 -9.92 4.99
CA ARG A 97 -10.03 -9.11 4.21
C ARG A 97 -10.83 -8.17 3.29
N PRO A 98 -10.64 -6.85 3.37
CA PRO A 98 -11.41 -5.91 2.55
C PRO A 98 -10.97 -5.99 1.08
N PRO A 99 -11.90 -5.91 0.11
CA PRO A 99 -11.55 -5.90 -1.30
C PRO A 99 -10.72 -4.65 -1.65
N MET A 100 -9.81 -4.79 -2.62
CA MET A 100 -8.99 -3.71 -3.19
C MET A 100 -7.93 -3.11 -2.24
N VAL A 101 -7.76 -3.63 -1.01
CA VAL A 101 -6.77 -3.12 -0.04
C VAL A 101 -5.34 -3.25 -0.55
N GLU A 102 -5.08 -4.25 -1.38
CA GLU A 102 -3.79 -4.54 -2.00
C GLU A 102 -3.29 -3.39 -2.87
N SER A 103 -4.18 -2.79 -3.67
CA SER A 103 -3.81 -1.72 -4.59
C SER A 103 -3.29 -0.50 -3.83
N SER A 104 -4.00 -0.11 -2.76
CA SER A 104 -3.56 0.97 -1.88
C SER A 104 -2.32 0.59 -1.08
N TRP A 105 -2.22 -0.66 -0.61
CA TRP A 105 -1.05 -1.10 0.14
C TRP A 105 0.23 -1.03 -0.69
N VAL A 106 0.20 -1.49 -1.95
CA VAL A 106 1.33 -1.37 -2.88
C VAL A 106 1.71 0.09 -3.13
N GLU A 107 0.72 0.97 -3.28
CA GLU A 107 0.96 2.40 -3.46
C GLU A 107 1.64 3.02 -2.23
N VAL A 108 1.16 2.69 -1.03
CA VAL A 108 1.79 3.14 0.22
C VAL A 108 3.23 2.63 0.31
N LEU A 109 3.47 1.35 0.05
CA LEU A 109 4.82 0.79 0.07
C LEU A 109 5.75 1.47 -0.96
N ARG A 110 5.23 1.89 -2.11
CA ARG A 110 6.00 2.67 -3.09
C ARG A 110 6.36 4.05 -2.54
N LEU A 111 5.42 4.74 -1.88
CA LEU A 111 5.70 6.04 -1.24
C LEU A 111 6.76 5.90 -0.13
N VAL A 112 6.65 4.85 0.70
CA VAL A 112 7.65 4.55 1.74
C VAL A 112 9.01 4.24 1.11
N THR A 113 9.05 3.47 0.02
CA THR A 113 10.31 3.13 -0.67
C THR A 113 10.96 4.37 -1.28
N THR A 114 10.18 5.25 -1.91
CA THR A 114 10.67 6.54 -2.41
C THR A 114 11.26 7.36 -1.26
N GLU A 115 10.55 7.47 -0.14
CA GLU A 115 11.02 8.24 1.02
C GLU A 115 12.33 7.68 1.59
N LEU A 116 12.44 6.36 1.76
CA LEU A 116 13.67 5.70 2.25
C LEU A 116 14.85 5.88 1.28
N THR A 117 14.57 5.97 -0.02
CA THR A 117 15.59 6.11 -1.06
C THR A 117 16.09 7.56 -1.13
N GLU A 118 15.19 8.53 -1.09
CA GLU A 118 15.52 9.95 -1.14
C GLU A 118 16.13 10.47 0.17
N HIS A 119 15.74 9.88 1.31
CA HIS A 119 16.15 10.31 2.64
C HIS A 119 16.82 9.18 3.43
N PRO A 120 18.04 8.73 3.04
CA PRO A 120 18.72 7.60 3.68
C PRO A 120 19.05 7.83 5.16
N ASN A 121 19.05 9.09 5.62
CA ASN A 121 19.22 9.46 7.03
C ASN A 121 17.95 9.25 7.88
N VAL A 122 16.81 8.95 7.24
CA VAL A 122 15.52 8.66 7.88
C VAL A 122 15.16 7.20 7.61
N PRO A 123 15.77 6.24 8.34
CA PRO A 123 15.50 4.81 8.14
C PRO A 123 14.07 4.45 8.54
N LEU A 124 13.62 3.23 8.25
CA LEU A 124 12.25 2.78 8.56
C LEU A 124 11.87 2.95 10.04
N GLY A 125 12.83 2.76 10.96
CA GLY A 125 12.66 3.00 12.39
C GLY A 125 12.36 4.47 12.75
N ARG A 126 12.46 5.41 11.81
CA ARG A 126 12.10 6.83 11.92
C ARG A 126 10.82 7.19 11.13
N ILE A 127 10.14 6.20 10.56
CA ILE A 127 8.89 6.39 9.83
C ILE A 127 7.70 6.01 10.71
N LEU A 128 6.71 6.88 10.80
CA LEU A 128 5.42 6.63 11.45
C LEU A 128 4.34 6.43 10.39
N PHE A 129 3.34 5.62 10.72
CA PHE A 129 2.13 5.44 9.91
C PHE A 129 0.92 5.89 10.71
N GLY A 130 0.15 6.81 10.17
CA GLY A 130 -1.02 7.39 10.83
C GLY A 130 -2.23 7.46 9.92
N GLY A 131 -3.42 7.52 10.49
CA GLY A 131 -4.58 7.88 9.69
C GLY A 131 -5.87 7.96 10.49
N PHE A 132 -6.90 8.49 9.83
CA PHE A 132 -8.25 8.63 10.36
C PHE A 132 -9.23 7.66 9.68
N SER A 133 -10.09 7.01 10.46
CA SER A 133 -11.15 6.11 9.96
C SER A 133 -10.57 5.04 9.00
N LEU A 134 -11.01 4.99 7.74
CA LEU A 134 -10.45 4.08 6.72
C LEU A 134 -8.94 4.29 6.48
N GLY A 135 -8.43 5.49 6.73
CA GLY A 135 -7.01 5.79 6.71
C GLY A 135 -6.22 5.11 7.84
N ALA A 136 -6.82 4.99 9.03
CA ALA A 136 -6.22 4.23 10.13
C ALA A 136 -6.07 2.74 9.75
N HIS A 137 -7.05 2.19 9.03
CA HIS A 137 -6.97 0.82 8.52
C HIS A 137 -5.75 0.63 7.61
N ILE A 138 -5.56 1.46 6.58
CA ILE A 138 -4.42 1.29 5.66
C ILE A 138 -3.07 1.59 6.33
N ALA A 139 -3.03 2.49 7.31
CA ALA A 139 -1.87 2.73 8.15
C ALA A 139 -1.44 1.45 8.89
N ALA A 140 -2.37 0.83 9.63
CA ALA A 140 -2.14 -0.40 10.36
C ALA A 140 -1.84 -1.58 9.42
N TRP A 141 -2.62 -1.72 8.35
CA TRP A 141 -2.44 -2.77 7.35
C TRP A 141 -1.04 -2.75 6.75
N THR A 142 -0.49 -1.56 6.56
CA THR A 142 0.90 -1.40 6.10
C THR A 142 1.88 -1.70 7.22
N ALA A 143 1.80 -0.97 8.33
CA ALA A 143 2.84 -0.92 9.35
C ALA A 143 3.04 -2.27 10.08
N LEU A 144 1.95 -2.99 10.36
CA LEU A 144 1.99 -4.25 11.13
C LEU A 144 2.54 -5.43 10.32
N GLN A 145 2.73 -5.25 9.01
CA GLN A 145 3.22 -6.28 8.09
C GLN A 145 4.62 -5.98 7.55
N LEU A 146 5.26 -4.90 8.05
CA LEU A 146 6.61 -4.53 7.65
C LEU A 146 7.63 -5.57 8.14
N PRO A 147 8.71 -5.80 7.37
CA PRO A 147 9.75 -6.75 7.76
C PRO A 147 10.62 -6.25 8.92
N GLN A 148 10.55 -4.95 9.23
CA GLN A 148 11.28 -4.29 10.30
C GLN A 148 10.37 -3.28 10.99
N LYS A 149 10.69 -2.98 12.25
CA LYS A 149 9.90 -2.08 13.08
C LYS A 149 9.97 -0.64 12.54
N CYS A 150 8.81 -0.02 12.38
CA CYS A 150 8.68 1.42 12.17
C CYS A 150 8.64 2.19 13.50
N ALA A 151 8.67 3.51 13.47
CA ALA A 151 8.72 4.34 14.68
C ALA A 151 7.45 4.23 15.54
N GLY A 152 6.28 4.06 14.91
CA GLY A 152 5.01 3.92 15.60
C GLY A 152 3.81 3.96 14.64
N VAL A 153 2.66 3.54 15.15
CA VAL A 153 1.38 3.53 14.42
C VAL A 153 0.36 4.38 15.15
N LEU A 154 -0.28 5.30 14.44
CA LEU A 154 -1.32 6.19 14.93
C LEU A 154 -2.66 5.85 14.27
N LEU A 155 -3.68 5.57 15.06
CA LEU A 155 -5.01 5.21 14.58
C LEU A 155 -6.03 6.17 15.20
N MET A 156 -6.72 6.95 14.38
CA MET A 156 -7.74 7.90 14.84
C MET A 156 -9.11 7.47 14.35
N SER A 157 -10.07 7.26 15.26
CA SER A 157 -11.46 6.90 14.98
C SER A 157 -11.63 5.79 13.93
N GLY A 158 -10.74 4.79 13.96
CA GLY A 158 -10.64 3.75 12.95
C GLY A 158 -10.86 2.34 13.48
N ILE A 159 -11.07 1.40 12.57
CA ILE A 159 -11.05 -0.04 12.82
C ILE A 159 -10.13 -0.72 11.81
N ILE A 160 -9.47 -1.81 12.21
CA ILE A 160 -8.68 -2.63 11.30
C ILE A 160 -9.56 -3.75 10.76
N LEU A 161 -9.89 -3.69 9.48
CA LEU A 161 -10.63 -4.74 8.79
C LEU A 161 -9.74 -5.95 8.52
N GLY A 162 -10.32 -7.15 8.52
CA GLY A 162 -9.61 -8.38 8.22
C GLY A 162 -8.40 -8.66 9.11
N VAL A 163 -8.48 -8.41 10.42
CA VAL A 163 -7.37 -8.66 11.37
C VAL A 163 -6.79 -10.08 11.23
N PRO A 164 -7.60 -11.16 11.08
CA PRO A 164 -7.05 -12.51 10.89
C PRO A 164 -6.22 -12.69 9.60
N SER A 165 -6.34 -11.77 8.64
CA SER A 165 -5.61 -11.78 7.37
C SER A 165 -4.29 -11.00 7.43
N LEU A 166 -4.01 -10.28 8.52
CA LEU A 166 -2.72 -9.64 8.74
C LEU A 166 -1.66 -10.68 9.07
N CYS A 167 -0.53 -10.63 8.38
CA CYS A 167 0.59 -11.45 8.78
C CYS A 167 1.51 -10.69 9.72
N LEU A 168 1.16 -10.75 10.99
CA LEU A 168 1.91 -10.13 12.07
C LEU A 168 3.23 -10.89 12.28
N ASN A 169 4.34 -10.15 12.24
CA ASN A 169 5.60 -10.65 12.78
C ASN A 169 5.66 -10.28 14.26
N LYS A 170 5.45 -11.26 15.14
CA LYS A 170 5.39 -11.06 16.60
C LYS A 170 6.62 -10.31 17.12
N THR A 171 7.83 -10.69 16.70
CA THR A 171 9.07 -10.04 17.14
C THR A 171 9.16 -8.57 16.72
N VAL A 172 8.70 -8.25 15.50
CA VAL A 172 8.67 -6.86 15.01
C VAL A 172 7.58 -6.05 15.72
N CYS A 173 6.44 -6.68 16.00
CA CYS A 173 5.26 -6.03 16.56
C CYS A 173 5.28 -5.89 18.08
N GLU A 174 6.01 -6.75 18.80
CA GLU A 174 6.01 -6.83 20.27
C GLU A 174 6.25 -5.46 20.91
N ASP A 175 7.26 -4.74 20.45
CA ASP A 175 7.62 -3.43 20.97
C ASP A 175 7.15 -2.26 20.11
N LEU A 176 6.36 -2.49 19.06
CA LEU A 176 5.88 -1.42 18.18
C LEU A 176 4.84 -0.55 18.91
N PRO A 177 5.10 0.75 19.16
CA PRO A 177 4.12 1.62 19.79
C PRO A 177 2.94 1.84 18.86
N VAL A 178 1.73 1.57 19.36
CA VAL A 178 0.47 1.86 18.68
C VAL A 178 -0.41 2.71 19.59
N LEU A 179 -0.75 3.91 19.14
CA LEU A 179 -1.79 4.74 19.77
C LEU A 179 -3.05 4.66 18.92
N HIS A 180 -4.14 4.19 19.53
CA HIS A 180 -5.47 4.18 18.95
C HIS A 180 -6.37 5.14 19.74
N CYS A 181 -6.75 6.24 19.12
CA CYS A 181 -7.66 7.25 19.64
C CYS A 181 -9.07 7.02 19.08
N HIS A 182 -10.11 7.11 19.92
CA HIS A 182 -11.48 6.85 19.46
C HIS A 182 -12.55 7.55 20.31
N GLY A 183 -13.62 8.05 19.70
CA GLY A 183 -14.72 8.70 20.40
C GLY A 183 -15.76 7.71 20.94
N THR A 184 -16.25 7.91 22.17
CA THR A 184 -17.26 7.00 22.76
C THR A 184 -18.66 7.17 22.19
N ALA A 185 -18.95 8.30 21.54
CA ALA A 185 -20.21 8.59 20.86
C ALA A 185 -20.13 8.43 19.33
N ASP A 186 -19.12 7.71 18.83
CA ASP A 186 -18.96 7.43 17.40
C ASP A 186 -20.03 6.45 16.91
N MET A 187 -20.96 6.96 16.10
CA MET A 187 -22.06 6.20 15.50
C MET A 187 -21.75 5.67 14.10
N VAL A 188 -20.60 6.02 13.52
CA VAL A 188 -20.16 5.56 12.19
C VAL A 188 -19.24 4.35 12.34
N VAL A 189 -18.26 4.46 13.22
CA VAL A 189 -17.33 3.40 13.59
C VAL A 189 -17.46 3.18 15.11
N PRO A 190 -18.29 2.20 15.53
CA PRO A 190 -18.58 2.00 16.95
C PRO A 190 -17.31 1.77 17.76
N PHE A 191 -17.22 2.40 18.94
CA PHE A 191 -16.09 2.23 19.86
C PHE A 191 -15.80 0.76 20.20
N MET A 192 -16.85 -0.07 20.27
CA MET A 192 -16.73 -1.52 20.45
C MET A 192 -15.83 -2.18 19.39
N GLY A 193 -15.86 -1.71 18.14
CA GLY A 193 -14.99 -2.21 17.08
C GLY A 193 -13.52 -1.92 17.36
N ALA A 194 -13.20 -0.73 17.88
CA ALA A 194 -11.84 -0.38 18.32
C ALA A 194 -11.37 -1.27 19.49
N GLN A 195 -12.25 -1.55 20.46
CA GLN A 195 -11.96 -2.45 21.57
C GLN A 195 -11.64 -3.87 21.08
N MET A 196 -12.46 -4.40 20.15
CA MET A 196 -12.23 -5.72 19.54
C MET A 196 -10.90 -5.80 18.80
N VAL A 197 -10.59 -4.78 17.99
CA VAL A 197 -9.33 -4.69 17.25
C VAL A 197 -8.12 -4.62 18.19
N CYS A 198 -8.20 -3.78 19.23
CA CYS A 198 -7.16 -3.68 20.26
C CYS A 198 -6.90 -5.04 20.91
N GLN A 199 -7.96 -5.76 21.29
CA GLN A 199 -7.85 -7.10 21.85
C GLN A 199 -7.18 -8.07 20.87
N GLN A 200 -7.69 -8.16 19.64
CA GLN A 200 -7.16 -9.09 18.62
C GLN A 200 -5.70 -8.81 18.27
N LEU A 201 -5.29 -7.55 18.18
CA LEU A 201 -3.91 -7.19 17.87
C LEU A 201 -2.96 -7.46 19.05
N LYS A 202 -3.41 -7.23 20.29
CA LYS A 202 -2.64 -7.64 21.49
C LYS A 202 -2.44 -9.15 21.55
N GLU A 203 -3.50 -9.94 21.29
CA GLU A 203 -3.41 -11.41 21.17
C GLU A 203 -2.48 -11.84 20.02
N GLY A 204 -2.46 -11.05 18.93
CA GLY A 204 -1.55 -11.20 17.79
C GLY A 204 -0.08 -10.84 18.06
N GLY A 205 0.23 -10.28 19.22
CA GLY A 205 1.60 -9.92 19.64
C GLY A 205 1.94 -8.42 19.54
N VAL A 206 0.98 -7.54 19.26
CA VAL A 206 1.18 -6.08 19.30
C VAL A 206 1.04 -5.61 20.76
N SER A 207 2.07 -5.82 21.58
CA SER A 207 1.94 -5.68 23.04
C SER A 207 1.84 -4.21 23.50
N LYS A 208 2.54 -3.29 22.82
CA LYS A 208 2.52 -1.84 23.10
C LYS A 208 1.38 -1.11 22.40
N TYR A 209 0.16 -1.60 22.60
CA TYR A 209 -1.05 -1.03 22.04
C TYR A 209 -1.87 -0.28 23.11
N GLU A 210 -2.01 1.03 22.95
CA GLU A 210 -2.81 1.91 23.79
C GLU A 210 -4.10 2.31 23.06
N LEU A 211 -5.26 1.97 23.64
CA LEU A 211 -6.56 2.45 23.18
C LEU A 211 -7.02 3.56 24.12
N LYS A 212 -7.05 4.80 23.63
CA LYS A 212 -7.51 5.98 24.35
C LYS A 212 -8.88 6.42 23.84
N SER A 213 -9.82 6.58 24.76
CA SER A 213 -11.21 6.96 24.47
C SER A 213 -11.48 8.41 24.85
N TYR A 214 -12.26 9.12 24.04
CA TYR A 214 -12.68 10.50 24.29
C TYR A 214 -14.18 10.56 24.50
N GLU A 215 -14.60 10.94 25.71
CA GLU A 215 -16.00 10.85 26.13
C GLU A 215 -16.89 11.84 25.35
N GLY A 216 -17.99 11.35 24.78
CA GLY A 216 -18.93 12.16 24.02
C GLY A 216 -18.43 12.59 22.63
N MET A 217 -17.19 12.26 22.26
CA MET A 217 -16.66 12.53 20.93
C MET A 217 -17.33 11.58 19.92
N ALA A 218 -17.85 12.14 18.83
CA ALA A 218 -18.43 11.40 17.71
C ALA A 218 -17.35 10.97 16.69
N HIS A 219 -17.73 10.70 15.44
CA HIS A 219 -16.80 10.38 14.34
C HIS A 219 -16.05 11.62 13.83
N THR A 220 -15.18 12.17 14.67
CA THR A 220 -14.42 13.39 14.41
C THR A 220 -13.08 13.35 15.13
N ALA A 221 -12.31 14.44 15.02
CA ALA A 221 -11.13 14.66 15.83
C ALA A 221 -11.35 15.81 16.81
N SER A 222 -10.77 15.71 18.00
CA SER A 222 -10.87 16.75 19.04
C SER A 222 -9.51 17.40 19.36
N PRO A 223 -9.48 18.61 19.95
CA PRO A 223 -8.24 19.22 20.40
C PRO A 223 -7.51 18.40 21.48
N GLU A 224 -8.26 17.72 22.36
CA GLU A 224 -7.70 16.81 23.37
C GLU A 224 -7.00 15.63 22.69
N GLU A 225 -7.67 14.99 21.74
CA GLU A 225 -7.09 13.91 20.94
C GLU A 225 -5.84 14.36 20.19
N LEU A 226 -5.88 15.54 19.57
CA LEU A 226 -4.74 16.05 18.82
C LEU A 226 -3.52 16.31 19.72
N ALA A 227 -3.74 16.75 20.97
CA ALA A 227 -2.66 16.92 21.93
C ALA A 227 -1.98 15.58 22.27
N ASP A 228 -2.76 14.51 22.44
CA ASP A 228 -2.24 13.17 22.67
C ASP A 228 -1.50 12.61 21.45
N VAL A 229 -2.03 12.84 20.25
CA VAL A 229 -1.36 12.51 18.98
C VAL A 229 0.00 13.18 18.90
N ILE A 230 0.07 14.48 19.19
CA ILE A 230 1.34 15.23 19.15
C ILE A 230 2.34 14.67 20.18
N ALA A 231 1.88 14.35 21.39
CA ALA A 231 2.73 13.76 22.42
C ALA A 231 3.27 12.38 21.99
N PHE A 232 2.42 11.54 21.41
CA PHE A 232 2.82 10.24 20.88
C PHE A 232 3.86 10.35 19.76
N VAL A 233 3.63 11.24 18.79
CA VAL A 233 4.58 11.46 17.67
C VAL A 233 5.94 11.91 18.20
N LYS A 234 5.97 12.86 19.16
CA LYS A 234 7.22 13.29 19.84
C LYS A 234 7.95 12.13 20.52
N ASN A 235 7.22 11.26 21.21
CA ASN A 235 7.78 10.11 21.90
C ASN A 235 8.37 9.09 20.91
N CYS A 236 7.68 8.81 19.79
CA CYS A 236 8.21 7.95 18.74
C CYS A 236 9.48 8.52 18.10
N MET A 237 9.53 9.83 17.86
CA MET A 237 10.70 10.50 17.28
C MET A 237 11.93 10.46 18.19
N THR A 238 11.74 10.48 19.52
CA THR A 238 12.83 10.43 20.50
C THR A 238 13.30 9.01 20.81
N ALA A 239 12.37 8.06 20.93
CA ALA A 239 12.68 6.67 21.27
C ALA A 239 13.47 5.91 20.18
N SER A 240 13.29 6.27 18.91
CA SER A 240 13.99 5.63 17.78
C SER A 240 15.44 6.09 17.55
N ALA A 241 16.07 6.75 18.52
CA ALA A 241 17.46 7.19 18.46
C ALA A 241 18.51 6.07 18.67
N ALA A 242 18.09 4.82 18.92
CA ALA A 242 19.00 3.71 19.20
C ALA A 242 19.46 2.95 17.93
N THR A 243 20.72 3.21 17.58
CA THR A 243 21.69 2.44 16.75
C THR A 243 21.46 2.33 15.23
N PRO A 244 22.34 2.94 14.40
CA PRO A 244 22.42 2.63 12.98
C PRO A 244 23.05 1.23 12.82
N GLY A 245 22.22 0.24 12.46
CA GLY A 245 22.72 -1.03 11.94
C GLY A 245 23.46 -0.77 10.63
N SER A 246 24.70 -1.23 10.54
CA SER A 246 25.56 -1.10 9.38
C SER A 246 24.94 -1.75 8.13
N GLY A 247 24.83 -0.99 7.03
CA GLY A 247 24.86 -1.52 5.66
C GLY A 247 23.50 -1.76 4.99
N GLN A 248 23.31 -1.06 3.87
CA GLN A 248 22.21 -1.12 2.89
C GLN A 248 20.83 -0.65 3.35
N ALA A 249 20.25 0.27 2.56
CA ALA A 249 18.84 0.65 2.66
C ALA A 249 17.99 -0.63 2.65
N PRO A 250 17.07 -0.82 3.61
CA PRO A 250 16.23 -2.00 3.64
C PRO A 250 15.46 -2.05 2.32
N THR A 251 15.70 -3.07 1.52
CA THR A 251 14.76 -3.41 0.45
C THR A 251 13.48 -3.80 1.18
N LEU A 252 12.45 -2.96 1.09
CA LEU A 252 11.09 -3.35 1.44
C LEU A 252 10.69 -4.41 0.42
N THR A 253 11.16 -5.64 0.65
CA THR A 253 10.64 -6.80 -0.04
C THR A 253 9.18 -6.82 0.31
N ILE A 254 8.32 -6.71 -0.71
CA ILE A 254 6.89 -6.95 -0.58
C ILE A 254 6.77 -8.41 -0.15
N CYS A 255 6.86 -8.65 1.15
CA CYS A 255 6.46 -9.89 1.79
C CYS A 255 4.94 -9.88 1.66
N SER A 256 4.52 -10.40 0.52
CA SER A 256 3.15 -10.52 0.09
C SER A 256 2.51 -11.64 0.91
N ASN A 257 2.32 -11.33 2.17
CA ASN A 257 1.80 -12.21 3.19
C ASN A 257 0.26 -12.22 3.05
N GLY A 258 -0.18 -12.70 1.88
CA GLY A 258 -1.55 -12.68 1.41
C GLY A 258 -1.79 -11.92 0.10
N LEU A 259 -0.73 -11.49 -0.60
CA LEU A 259 -0.79 -11.40 -2.06
C LEU A 259 0.05 -12.55 -2.58
N GLU A 260 -0.52 -13.47 -3.33
CA GLU A 260 0.30 -14.30 -4.20
C GLU A 260 0.98 -13.35 -5.19
N ILE A 261 2.32 -13.30 -5.25
CA ILE A 261 2.99 -12.59 -6.35
C ILE A 261 2.47 -13.24 -7.64
N PRO A 262 1.77 -12.49 -8.51
CA PRO A 262 1.06 -13.12 -9.61
C PRO A 262 1.99 -13.89 -10.52
N ASN A 263 1.54 -15.06 -11.00
CA ASN A 263 2.28 -15.83 -12.00
C ASN A 263 2.52 -14.96 -13.25
N GLY A 264 3.77 -14.90 -13.69
CA GLY A 264 4.23 -14.00 -14.76
C GLY A 264 5.02 -12.79 -14.25
N THR A 265 5.07 -12.54 -12.94
CA THR A 265 5.86 -11.43 -12.38
C THR A 265 7.36 -11.69 -12.55
N SER A 266 8.07 -10.74 -13.16
CA SER A 266 9.53 -10.74 -13.22
C SER A 266 10.14 -10.41 -11.86
N VAL A 267 11.09 -11.23 -11.44
CA VAL A 267 11.82 -11.08 -10.20
C VAL A 267 13.31 -11.22 -10.45
N VAL A 268 14.12 -10.42 -9.79
CA VAL A 268 15.58 -10.56 -9.82
C VAL A 268 15.99 -11.45 -8.65
N ILE A 269 16.68 -12.56 -8.94
CA ILE A 269 17.12 -13.51 -7.93
C ILE A 269 18.22 -12.88 -7.07
N THR A 270 18.10 -13.01 -5.76
CA THR A 270 19.08 -12.47 -4.81
C THR A 270 19.36 -13.47 -3.70
N SER A 271 20.57 -13.42 -3.14
CA SER A 271 20.90 -14.13 -1.90
C SER A 271 20.72 -15.67 -1.94
N LEU A 272 20.76 -16.30 -3.11
CA LEU A 272 20.76 -17.77 -3.24
C LEU A 272 22.13 -18.34 -2.88
N LYS A 273 22.22 -19.07 -1.76
CA LYS A 273 23.46 -19.73 -1.33
C LYS A 273 23.73 -21.05 -2.06
N SER A 274 22.67 -21.79 -2.41
CA SER A 274 22.78 -23.11 -3.07
C SER A 274 23.15 -23.03 -4.55
N LYS A 275 22.74 -21.95 -5.23
CA LYS A 275 23.08 -21.67 -6.64
C LYS A 275 23.49 -20.21 -6.83
N PRO A 276 24.69 -19.80 -6.36
CA PRO A 276 25.09 -18.39 -6.38
C PRO A 276 25.17 -17.76 -7.77
N HIS A 277 25.42 -18.56 -8.80
CA HIS A 277 25.48 -18.12 -10.20
C HIS A 277 24.14 -17.64 -10.76
N LEU A 278 23.02 -17.91 -10.08
CA LEU A 278 21.69 -17.40 -10.44
C LEU A 278 21.39 -16.03 -9.83
N ASN A 279 22.18 -15.56 -8.85
CA ASN A 279 21.99 -14.24 -8.26
C ASN A 279 22.23 -13.16 -9.32
N GLY A 280 21.30 -12.22 -9.44
CA GLY A 280 21.29 -11.17 -10.47
C GLY A 280 20.55 -11.56 -11.76
N LYS A 281 20.19 -12.84 -11.96
CA LYS A 281 19.37 -13.27 -13.10
C LYS A 281 17.90 -12.93 -12.87
N ILE A 282 17.18 -12.77 -13.98
CA ILE A 282 15.73 -12.58 -13.98
C ILE A 282 15.06 -13.96 -13.98
N GLY A 283 14.12 -14.13 -13.06
CA GLY A 283 13.20 -15.26 -13.01
C GLY A 283 11.76 -14.79 -13.13
N ILE A 284 10.87 -15.72 -13.51
CA ILE A 284 9.44 -15.48 -13.63
C ILE A 284 8.73 -16.33 -12.59
N ILE A 285 7.87 -15.72 -11.78
CA ILE A 285 7.01 -16.48 -10.87
C ILE A 285 6.04 -17.34 -11.69
N THR A 286 5.99 -18.64 -11.43
CA THR A 286 5.09 -19.60 -12.11
C THR A 286 4.14 -20.31 -11.16
N GLY A 287 4.30 -20.13 -9.84
CA GLY A 287 3.34 -20.59 -8.84
C GLY A 287 3.75 -20.22 -7.41
N PHE A 288 2.84 -20.42 -6.46
CA PHE A 288 3.13 -20.35 -5.03
C PHE A 288 2.66 -21.63 -4.33
N THR A 289 3.44 -22.12 -3.37
CA THR A 289 3.09 -23.25 -2.51
C THR A 289 2.78 -22.74 -1.10
N PRO A 290 1.49 -22.54 -0.74
CA PRO A 290 1.11 -21.91 0.53
C PRO A 290 1.63 -22.67 1.76
N ARG A 291 1.55 -24.00 1.75
CA ARG A 291 2.00 -24.85 2.88
C ARG A 291 3.48 -24.72 3.20
N LYS A 292 4.30 -24.31 2.24
CA LYS A 292 5.77 -24.20 2.37
C LYS A 292 6.26 -22.75 2.35
N ALA A 293 5.37 -21.79 2.10
CA ALA A 293 5.70 -20.39 1.87
C ALA A 293 6.83 -20.20 0.83
N ARG A 294 6.74 -20.90 -0.31
CA ARG A 294 7.73 -20.85 -1.40
C ARG A 294 7.08 -20.53 -2.73
N TYR A 295 7.74 -19.72 -3.54
CA TYR A 295 7.38 -19.45 -4.93
C TYR A 295 8.11 -20.39 -5.86
N THR A 296 7.42 -20.92 -6.86
CA THR A 296 8.05 -21.56 -8.02
C THR A 296 8.47 -20.46 -8.98
N VAL A 297 9.77 -20.38 -9.26
CA VAL A 297 10.38 -19.36 -10.10
C VAL A 297 11.11 -20.05 -11.23
N LEU A 298 10.69 -19.77 -12.46
CA LEU A 298 11.38 -20.22 -13.67
C LEU A 298 12.51 -19.24 -13.96
N ILE A 299 13.75 -19.70 -13.92
CA ILE A 299 14.94 -18.91 -14.22
C ILE A 299 15.62 -19.62 -15.39
N GLU A 300 15.68 -18.97 -16.54
CA GLU A 300 16.12 -19.59 -17.79
C GLU A 300 15.27 -20.84 -18.09
N GLU A 301 15.85 -22.04 -18.06
CA GLU A 301 15.15 -23.32 -18.27
C GLU A 301 14.89 -24.10 -16.97
N GLU A 302 15.32 -23.57 -15.82
CA GLU A 302 15.22 -24.24 -14.53
C GLU A 302 14.08 -23.69 -13.65
N SER A 303 13.26 -24.57 -13.09
CA SER A 303 12.21 -24.21 -12.14
C SER A 303 12.68 -24.44 -10.70
N LEU A 304 12.72 -23.38 -9.89
CA LEU A 304 13.20 -23.42 -8.50
C LEU A 304 12.12 -22.99 -7.50
N MET A 305 12.06 -23.68 -6.36
CA MET A 305 11.25 -23.26 -5.22
C MET A 305 12.01 -22.30 -4.31
N LEU A 306 11.69 -21.02 -4.37
CA LEU A 306 12.41 -19.94 -3.69
C LEU A 306 11.59 -19.34 -2.55
N ALA A 307 12.29 -18.91 -1.48
CA ALA A 307 11.64 -18.07 -0.47
C ALA A 307 11.42 -16.66 -1.04
N PRO A 308 10.45 -15.91 -0.52
CA PRO A 308 10.29 -14.48 -0.85
C PRO A 308 11.57 -13.66 -0.65
N ALA A 309 12.42 -14.03 0.32
CA ALA A 309 13.70 -13.38 0.58
C ALA A 309 14.81 -13.70 -0.45
N SER A 310 14.56 -14.62 -1.38
CA SER A 310 15.52 -15.10 -2.38
C SER A 310 15.41 -14.37 -3.73
N PHE A 311 14.55 -13.36 -3.82
CA PHE A 311 14.37 -12.55 -5.02
C PHE A 311 13.70 -11.22 -4.65
N ARG A 312 13.78 -10.24 -5.55
CA ARG A 312 13.05 -8.97 -5.45
C ARG A 312 12.23 -8.76 -6.71
N ILE A 313 11.09 -8.09 -6.62
CA ILE A 313 10.31 -7.72 -7.81
C ILE A 313 11.14 -6.73 -8.62
N GLU A 314 11.22 -6.96 -9.93
CA GLU A 314 11.85 -6.02 -10.84
C GLU A 314 11.01 -4.74 -10.89
N SER A 315 11.49 -3.67 -10.25
CA SER A 315 10.89 -2.35 -10.36
C SER A 315 11.19 -1.78 -11.74
N VAL A 316 10.16 -1.41 -12.50
CA VAL A 316 10.33 -0.67 -13.76
C VAL A 316 10.91 0.69 -13.42
N ALA A 317 12.23 0.84 -13.58
CA ALA A 317 12.88 2.13 -13.64
C ALA A 317 12.52 2.76 -15.00
N LEU A 318 11.93 3.95 -14.96
CA LEU A 318 11.84 4.82 -16.13
C LEU A 318 13.12 5.64 -16.20
N GLU A 319 14.12 5.13 -16.90
CA GLU A 319 15.18 5.94 -17.51
C GLU A 319 15.45 5.39 -18.91
N ASP A 320 15.18 6.23 -19.90
CA ASP A 320 15.59 6.22 -21.30
C ASP A 320 15.94 4.87 -21.98
N GLY A 321 15.01 4.41 -22.81
CA GLY A 321 15.33 3.72 -24.07
C GLY A 321 14.94 2.24 -24.17
N GLY A 322 13.81 1.95 -24.83
CA GLY A 322 13.55 0.71 -25.58
C GLY A 322 12.97 -0.51 -24.82
N SER A 323 11.83 -1.07 -25.27
CA SER A 323 11.24 -2.33 -24.74
C SER A 323 10.91 -3.37 -25.82
N ALA A 324 11.47 -4.58 -25.82
CA ALA A 324 11.22 -5.56 -26.89
C ALA A 324 9.79 -6.18 -26.95
N ALA A 325 9.27 -6.40 -28.16
CA ALA A 325 8.11 -7.29 -28.45
C ALA A 325 8.23 -7.98 -29.84
N LEU A 326 7.67 -9.19 -29.95
CA LEU A 326 7.86 -10.21 -31.01
C LEU A 326 7.30 -9.84 -32.39
N SER A 327 8.01 -10.25 -33.46
CA SER A 327 7.56 -10.24 -34.85
C SER A 327 6.74 -11.49 -35.21
N ALA A 328 6.02 -11.44 -36.33
CA ALA A 328 5.05 -12.45 -36.79
C ALA A 328 5.67 -13.80 -37.21
N ASP A 329 7.00 -13.93 -37.16
CA ASP A 329 7.72 -15.08 -37.73
C ASP A 329 8.40 -15.91 -36.63
N GLY A 330 8.21 -15.55 -35.35
CA GLY A 330 8.68 -16.34 -34.21
C GLY A 330 10.19 -16.33 -33.94
N GLU A 331 11.02 -15.78 -34.84
CA GLU A 331 12.48 -15.83 -34.71
C GLU A 331 13.17 -14.48 -35.05
N SER A 332 12.98 -13.44 -34.23
CA SER A 332 13.95 -12.33 -34.00
C SER A 332 13.36 -11.18 -33.15
N PHE A 333 14.21 -10.51 -32.36
CA PHE A 333 13.87 -9.54 -31.30
C PHE A 333 14.04 -8.07 -31.75
N VAL A 334 13.11 -7.16 -31.43
CA VAL A 334 13.31 -5.69 -31.58
C VAL A 334 12.61 -4.88 -30.46
N GLU A 335 13.31 -3.87 -29.94
CA GLU A 335 12.87 -2.82 -29.00
C GLU A 335 11.74 -1.92 -29.53
N VAL A 336 10.79 -1.58 -28.66
CA VAL A 336 9.76 -0.55 -28.82
C VAL A 336 10.15 0.59 -27.89
N SER A 337 10.74 1.61 -28.49
CA SER A 337 10.98 2.91 -27.87
C SER A 337 9.65 3.65 -27.62
N THR A 338 9.68 4.46 -26.58
CA THR A 338 8.64 5.30 -26.00
C THR A 338 7.77 6.04 -27.02
N GLY A 339 6.44 5.96 -26.87
CA GLY A 339 5.52 7.05 -27.21
C GLY A 339 4.69 6.98 -28.50
N ALA A 340 4.82 5.96 -29.36
CA ALA A 340 3.96 5.84 -30.55
C ALA A 340 2.70 5.00 -30.28
N PRO A 341 1.53 5.32 -30.88
CA PRO A 341 0.39 4.42 -30.88
C PRO A 341 0.77 3.11 -31.59
N LEU A 342 0.49 1.96 -30.96
CA LEU A 342 0.65 0.66 -31.60
C LEU A 342 -0.32 0.56 -32.80
N SER A 343 0.17 0.07 -33.95
CA SER A 343 -0.68 -0.25 -35.09
C SER A 343 -1.67 -1.37 -34.72
N SER A 344 -2.79 -1.45 -35.44
CA SER A 344 -3.91 -2.39 -35.20
C SER A 344 -3.53 -3.88 -35.12
N ASP A 345 -2.33 -4.23 -35.55
CA ASP A 345 -1.91 -5.62 -35.79
C ASP A 345 -0.98 -6.17 -34.69
N LYS A 346 -0.61 -5.36 -33.70
CA LYS A 346 0.31 -5.77 -32.61
C LYS A 346 -0.47 -6.14 -31.34
N ARG A 347 -0.20 -7.34 -30.79
CA ARG A 347 -0.87 -7.89 -29.59
C ARG A 347 0.04 -7.89 -28.36
N PHE A 348 -0.53 -7.63 -27.19
CA PHE A 348 0.14 -7.73 -25.91
C PHE A 348 0.06 -9.15 -25.33
N LYS A 349 1.08 -9.54 -24.57
CA LYS A 349 1.20 -10.89 -24.00
C LYS A 349 0.18 -11.11 -22.88
N THR A 350 -0.56 -12.21 -22.92
CA THR A 350 -1.33 -12.71 -21.76
C THR A 350 -0.40 -12.88 -20.56
N GLY A 351 -0.80 -12.35 -19.42
CA GLY A 351 -0.04 -12.28 -18.19
C GLY A 351 0.73 -10.97 -18.00
N ALA A 352 0.82 -10.11 -19.02
CA ALA A 352 1.43 -8.80 -18.85
C ALA A 352 0.61 -7.95 -17.87
N ILE A 353 1.34 -7.22 -17.03
CA ILE A 353 0.78 -6.25 -16.11
C ILE A 353 0.67 -4.93 -16.84
N VAL A 354 -0.51 -4.31 -16.78
CA VAL A 354 -0.80 -3.08 -17.50
C VAL A 354 -1.46 -2.08 -16.57
N ARG A 355 -1.18 -0.79 -16.77
CA ARG A 355 -1.88 0.31 -16.13
C ARG A 355 -2.99 0.83 -17.03
N LEU A 356 -4.20 0.91 -16.52
CA LEU A 356 -5.37 1.29 -17.31
C LEU A 356 -5.45 2.81 -17.51
N LYS A 357 -5.91 3.26 -18.68
CA LYS A 357 -6.08 4.68 -19.02
C LYS A 357 -7.23 4.91 -19.99
N GLY A 358 -7.79 6.13 -19.99
CA GLY A 358 -8.74 6.59 -21.00
C GLY A 358 -10.07 5.83 -21.09
N LEU A 359 -10.42 4.99 -20.10
CA LEU A 359 -11.70 4.28 -20.06
C LEU A 359 -12.85 5.25 -19.79
N LYS A 360 -13.91 5.21 -20.62
CA LYS A 360 -15.14 5.99 -20.42
C LYS A 360 -16.16 5.25 -19.56
N ALA A 361 -16.54 4.03 -19.94
CA ALA A 361 -17.47 3.18 -19.18
C ALA A 361 -16.82 2.55 -17.93
N GLY A 362 -15.49 2.40 -17.94
CA GLY A 362 -14.68 1.88 -16.83
C GLY A 362 -13.80 2.96 -16.18
N ALA A 363 -14.19 4.23 -16.25
CA ALA A 363 -13.38 5.36 -15.76
C ALA A 363 -12.75 5.22 -14.35
N PRO A 364 -13.39 4.56 -13.35
CA PRO A 364 -12.80 4.35 -12.02
C PRO A 364 -11.53 3.49 -12.03
N TRP A 365 -11.39 2.66 -13.05
CA TRP A 365 -10.25 1.77 -13.17
C TRP A 365 -9.05 2.44 -13.82
N ASN A 366 -9.21 3.66 -14.38
CA ASN A 366 -8.08 4.43 -14.89
C ASN A 366 -7.07 4.70 -13.78
N GLY A 367 -5.80 4.38 -14.05
CA GLY A 367 -4.71 4.42 -13.09
C GLY A 367 -4.49 3.12 -12.32
N SER A 368 -5.45 2.19 -12.31
CA SER A 368 -5.30 0.87 -11.68
C SER A 368 -4.39 -0.05 -12.50
N VAL A 369 -3.83 -1.04 -11.82
CA VAL A 369 -2.98 -2.08 -12.43
C VAL A 369 -3.81 -3.35 -12.59
N ALA A 370 -3.68 -4.00 -13.74
CA ALA A 370 -4.43 -5.20 -14.10
C ALA A 370 -3.55 -6.18 -14.86
N ARG A 371 -3.91 -7.47 -14.85
CA ARG A 371 -3.23 -8.51 -15.61
C ARG A 371 -4.03 -8.83 -16.88
N LEU A 372 -3.40 -8.85 -18.04
CA LEU A 372 -4.05 -9.34 -19.26
C LEU A 372 -4.31 -10.85 -19.14
N GLU A 373 -5.56 -11.28 -19.21
CA GLU A 373 -5.93 -12.70 -19.14
C GLU A 373 -6.15 -13.32 -20.51
N ALA A 374 -6.81 -12.62 -21.41
CA ALA A 374 -7.16 -13.17 -22.71
C ALA A 374 -7.34 -12.07 -23.74
N TRP A 375 -7.10 -12.40 -25.00
CA TRP A 375 -7.49 -11.58 -26.14
C TRP A 375 -8.72 -12.20 -26.80
N ASN A 376 -9.73 -11.37 -27.05
CA ASN A 376 -10.94 -11.77 -27.74
C ASN A 376 -10.92 -11.21 -29.17
N GLU A 377 -10.73 -12.10 -30.14
CA GLU A 377 -10.60 -11.73 -31.56
C GLU A 377 -11.89 -11.14 -32.15
N SER A 378 -13.07 -11.59 -31.73
CA SER A 378 -14.34 -11.12 -32.29
C SER A 378 -14.71 -9.70 -31.84
N THR A 379 -14.20 -9.28 -30.68
CA THR A 379 -14.49 -7.95 -30.10
C THR A 379 -13.32 -6.99 -30.17
N GLY A 380 -12.12 -7.48 -30.47
CA GLY A 380 -10.88 -6.68 -30.46
C GLY A 380 -10.53 -6.15 -29.06
N ARG A 381 -10.83 -6.91 -28.01
CA ARG A 381 -10.64 -6.51 -26.61
C ARG A 381 -9.81 -7.52 -25.82
N TYR A 382 -9.04 -7.02 -24.86
CA TYR A 382 -8.39 -7.81 -23.84
C TYR A 382 -9.30 -7.97 -22.64
N THR A 383 -9.45 -9.20 -22.16
CA THR A 383 -9.93 -9.49 -20.81
C THR A 383 -8.80 -9.21 -19.83
N LEU A 384 -9.10 -8.45 -18.79
CA LEU A 384 -8.22 -8.09 -17.71
C LEU A 384 -8.72 -8.67 -16.41
N ASP A 385 -7.80 -9.17 -15.58
CA ASP A 385 -8.03 -9.44 -14.17
C ASP A 385 -7.54 -8.27 -13.32
N LEU A 386 -8.44 -7.73 -12.51
CA LEU A 386 -8.20 -6.63 -11.58
C LEU A 386 -8.01 -7.11 -10.13
N GLY A 387 -8.06 -8.42 -9.92
CA GLY A 387 -8.17 -9.06 -8.61
C GLY A 387 -9.63 -9.24 -8.18
N ASN A 388 -9.86 -10.12 -7.21
CA ASN A 388 -11.16 -10.36 -6.56
C ASN A 388 -12.31 -10.73 -7.53
N ASN A 389 -12.03 -11.55 -8.56
CA ASN A 389 -12.98 -11.97 -9.61
C ASN A 389 -13.54 -10.81 -10.47
N ALA A 390 -12.94 -9.62 -10.38
CA ALA A 390 -13.33 -8.49 -11.22
C ALA A 390 -12.61 -8.56 -12.58
N GLN A 391 -13.39 -8.67 -13.66
CA GLN A 391 -12.88 -8.67 -15.01
C GLN A 391 -13.34 -7.45 -15.81
N LEU A 392 -12.47 -6.95 -16.69
CA LEU A 392 -12.83 -5.92 -17.68
C LEU A 392 -12.40 -6.33 -19.08
N GLN A 393 -13.22 -5.96 -20.08
CA GLN A 393 -12.86 -6.12 -21.49
C GLN A 393 -12.58 -4.77 -22.15
N ILE A 394 -11.30 -4.50 -22.44
CA ILE A 394 -10.86 -3.18 -22.91
C ILE A 394 -9.95 -3.27 -24.13
N LYS A 395 -9.85 -2.18 -24.89
CA LYS A 395 -8.96 -2.10 -26.06
C LYS A 395 -7.52 -1.78 -25.66
N ALA A 396 -6.57 -2.12 -26.53
CA ALA A 396 -5.14 -1.80 -26.40
C ALA A 396 -4.86 -0.32 -26.08
N GLU A 397 -5.61 0.60 -26.68
CA GLU A 397 -5.48 2.05 -26.45
C GLU A 397 -5.81 2.49 -25.01
N ASN A 398 -6.51 1.64 -24.26
CA ASN A 398 -6.97 1.91 -22.91
C ASN A 398 -6.04 1.42 -21.81
N PHE A 399 -4.80 1.08 -22.13
CA PHE A 399 -3.79 0.73 -21.13
C PHE A 399 -2.36 1.04 -21.60
N THR A 400 -1.40 1.01 -20.68
CA THR A 400 0.04 1.04 -20.92
C THR A 400 0.70 -0.11 -20.17
N LEU A 401 1.84 -0.58 -20.66
CA LEU A 401 2.70 -1.50 -19.90
C LEU A 401 3.28 -0.80 -18.65
#